data_AF-A0A4P6VNI6-F1
#
_entry.id   AF-A0A4P6VNI6-F1
#
_cell.length_a   1.000
_cell.length_b   1.000
_cell.length_c   1.000
_cell.angle_alpha   90.00
_cell.angle_beta   90.00
_cell.angle_gamma   90.00
#
_symmetry.space_group_name_H-M   'P 1'
#
loop_
_entity.id
_entity.type
_entity.pdbx_description
1 polymer ?
#
loop_
_entity_poly.entity_id
_entity_poly.type
_entity_poly.pdbx_seq_one_letter_code
_entity_poly.pdbx_strand_id
1 'polypeptide(L)'
;MLFEKSSKNKKKRYELVFDFFAYGYIALIFIILFSLALTAIASITGDKIKGIDVLNSLAQIATAAAFIFAVYQYRKNGDKERQNIIAAEAKLLTTRMATVADKSKENTKYTIEDINDFIALMSNLGTDFMALYEALTDDIHKAMVRMRWQDMHYNHLSKALQVFTIDQLFENLSLEKDFRGYSFYNSRFDHSITSKHKIFQEYFFSLKVLNEMSIGEEITPKFEGLLLFETYFFDAKETNDLMYGLLSQLDLRATAPLLAAIKEKQKVYNMPNKPIKRD
;
A
#
# COMPACT_ATOMS: atom_id res chain seq x y z
N MET A 1 -10.67 18.65 3.95
CA MET A 1 -10.56 18.96 5.39
C MET A 1 -9.30 18.29 5.97
N LEU A 2 -8.10 18.80 5.69
CA LEU A 2 -6.87 18.08 6.06
C LEU A 2 -5.96 18.75 7.09
N PHE A 3 -6.16 20.02 7.48
CA PHE A 3 -5.35 20.61 8.57
C PHE A 3 -6.07 21.74 9.30
N GLU A 4 -7.02 21.41 10.16
CA GLU A 4 -7.50 22.34 11.19
C GLU A 4 -6.65 22.15 12.47
N LYS A 5 -5.37 22.57 12.39
CA LYS A 5 -4.34 22.30 13.42
C LYS A 5 -4.20 23.43 14.47
N SER A 6 -4.87 24.57 14.28
CA SER A 6 -4.70 25.72 15.18
C SER A 6 -5.52 25.58 16.48
N SER A 7 -6.76 25.09 16.40
CA SER A 7 -7.66 24.97 17.56
C SER A 7 -7.27 23.80 18.50
N LYS A 8 -6.86 22.64 17.93
CA LYS A 8 -6.45 21.45 18.71
C LYS A 8 -5.19 21.66 19.55
N ASN A 9 -4.24 22.48 19.09
CA ASN A 9 -3.01 22.75 19.84
C ASN A 9 -3.24 23.65 21.06
N LYS A 10 -4.19 24.60 20.99
CA LYS A 10 -4.60 25.39 22.17
C LYS A 10 -5.35 24.52 23.18
N LYS A 11 -6.27 23.67 22.71
CA LYS A 11 -7.04 22.76 23.58
C LYS A 11 -6.15 21.74 24.31
N LYS A 12 -5.18 21.14 23.61
CA LYS A 12 -4.16 20.24 24.21
C LYS A 12 -3.31 20.90 25.29
N ARG A 13 -3.00 22.20 25.17
CA ARG A 13 -2.23 22.93 26.20
C ARG A 13 -3.04 23.14 27.48
N TYR A 14 -4.33 23.44 27.38
CA TYR A 14 -5.21 23.58 28.55
C TYR A 14 -5.49 22.22 29.23
N GLU A 15 -5.69 21.16 28.44
CA GLU A 15 -5.83 19.79 28.97
C GLU A 15 -4.56 19.36 29.74
N LEU A 16 -3.35 19.63 29.22
CA LEU A 16 -2.09 19.33 29.91
C LEU A 16 -1.92 20.07 31.26
N VAL A 17 -2.33 21.33 31.33
CA VAL A 17 -2.25 22.11 32.59
C VAL A 17 -3.28 21.57 33.60
N PHE A 18 -4.49 21.28 33.15
CA PHE A 18 -5.53 20.71 34.00
C PHE A 18 -5.15 19.31 34.49
N ASP A 19 -4.63 18.46 33.62
CA ASP A 19 -4.13 17.13 33.95
C ASP A 19 -3.00 17.21 34.99
N PHE A 20 -2.06 18.16 34.85
CA PHE A 20 -1.00 18.36 35.84
C PHE A 20 -1.56 18.66 37.25
N PHE A 21 -2.55 19.55 37.35
CA PHE A 21 -3.19 19.85 38.63
C PHE A 21 -4.04 18.68 39.16
N ALA A 22 -4.75 17.96 38.29
CA ALA A 22 -5.56 16.81 38.65
C ALA A 22 -4.70 15.64 39.16
N TYR A 23 -3.64 15.27 38.43
CA TYR A 23 -2.69 14.24 38.87
C TYR A 23 -1.91 14.67 40.11
N GLY A 24 -1.54 15.95 40.22
CA GLY A 24 -0.93 16.50 41.43
C GLY A 24 -1.85 16.39 42.66
N TYR A 25 -3.14 16.69 42.50
CA TYR A 25 -4.13 16.57 43.56
C TYR A 25 -4.40 15.11 43.96
N ILE A 26 -4.51 14.19 42.99
CA ILE A 26 -4.65 12.75 43.26
C ILE A 26 -3.42 12.21 43.98
N ALA A 27 -2.21 12.59 43.56
CA ALA A 27 -0.97 12.20 44.24
C ALA A 27 -0.93 12.72 45.69
N LEU A 28 -1.39 13.95 45.92
CA LEU A 28 -1.47 14.53 47.26
C LEU A 28 -2.45 13.78 48.16
N ILE A 29 -3.63 13.42 47.65
CA ILE A 29 -4.59 12.56 48.37
C ILE A 29 -3.97 11.21 48.69
N PHE A 30 -3.28 10.59 47.73
CA PHE A 30 -2.64 9.30 47.93
C PHE A 30 -1.56 9.36 49.02
N ILE A 31 -0.74 10.41 49.04
CA ILE A 31 0.28 10.63 50.09
C ILE A 31 -0.37 10.79 51.47
N ILE A 32 -1.47 11.56 51.56
CA ILE A 32 -2.20 11.77 52.83
C ILE A 32 -2.80 10.45 53.33
N LEU A 33 -3.50 9.70 52.46
CA LEU A 33 -4.10 8.42 52.83
C LEU A 33 -3.04 7.37 53.19
N PHE A 34 -1.94 7.33 52.44
CA PHE A 34 -0.82 6.43 52.72
C PHE A 34 -0.13 6.77 54.05
N SER A 35 0.04 8.06 54.35
CA SER A 35 0.56 8.51 55.65
C SER A 35 -0.38 8.16 56.80
N LEU A 36 -1.70 8.25 56.61
CA LEU A 36 -2.71 7.85 57.61
C LEU A 36 -2.72 6.34 57.84
N ALA A 37 -2.57 5.54 56.78
CA ALA A 37 -2.49 4.09 56.89
C ALA A 37 -1.22 3.66 57.66
N LEU A 38 -0.08 4.31 57.40
CA LEU A 38 1.17 4.03 58.10
C LEU A 38 1.14 4.45 59.57
N THR A 39 0.53 5.59 59.90
CA THR A 39 0.38 5.98 61.32
C THR A 39 -0.59 5.08 62.08
N ALA A 40 -1.64 4.58 61.41
CA ALA A 40 -2.54 3.58 61.99
C ALA A 40 -1.85 2.22 62.21
N ILE A 41 -0.95 1.80 61.32
CA ILE A 41 -0.14 0.59 61.53
C ILE A 41 0.85 0.80 62.68
N ALA A 42 1.53 1.95 62.72
CA ALA A 42 2.48 2.31 63.78
C ALA A 42 1.85 2.25 65.19
N SER A 43 0.61 2.74 65.32
CA SER A 43 -0.10 2.76 66.60
C SER A 43 -0.51 1.35 67.06
N ILE A 44 -0.71 0.41 66.14
CA ILE A 44 -1.04 -1.00 66.43
C ILE A 44 0.22 -1.81 66.79
N THR A 45 1.35 -1.55 66.13
CA THR A 45 2.60 -2.31 66.35
C THR A 45 3.45 -1.80 67.52
N GLY A 46 3.08 -0.67 68.14
CA GLY A 46 3.78 -0.11 69.31
C GLY A 46 5.13 0.57 69.02
N ASP A 47 5.68 0.38 67.81
CA ASP A 47 6.88 1.05 67.34
C ASP A 47 6.59 2.45 66.79
N LYS A 48 7.37 3.43 67.25
CA LYS A 48 7.38 4.79 66.70
C LYS A 48 8.02 4.75 65.31
N ILE A 49 7.22 4.53 64.27
CA ILE A 49 7.65 4.73 62.89
C ILE A 49 8.11 6.20 62.76
N LYS A 50 9.39 6.43 62.47
CA LYS A 50 9.90 7.78 62.27
C LYS A 50 9.40 8.25 60.91
N GLY A 51 9.06 9.53 60.77
CA GLY A 51 8.67 10.11 59.48
C GLY A 51 9.69 9.86 58.36
N ILE A 52 10.96 9.64 58.73
CA ILE A 52 12.05 9.24 57.85
C ILE A 52 11.82 7.86 57.22
N ASP A 53 11.23 6.90 57.94
CA ASP A 53 10.98 5.54 57.43
C ASP A 53 9.85 5.52 56.39
N VAL A 54 8.86 6.39 56.57
CA VAL A 54 7.78 6.64 55.59
C VAL A 54 8.34 7.25 54.32
N LEU A 55 9.21 8.27 54.44
CA LEU A 55 9.87 8.91 53.31
C LEU A 55 10.79 7.94 52.56
N ASN A 56 11.53 7.09 53.28
CA ASN A 56 12.38 6.07 52.67
C ASN A 56 11.55 5.01 51.91
N SER A 57 10.41 4.58 52.47
CA SER A 57 9.52 3.62 51.81
C SER A 57 8.86 4.21 50.55
N LEU A 58 8.42 5.47 50.62
CA LEU A 58 7.88 6.21 49.46
C LEU A 58 8.95 6.41 48.39
N ALA A 59 10.19 6.73 48.77
CA ALA A 59 11.30 6.87 47.84
C ALA A 59 11.57 5.54 47.10
N GLN A 60 11.58 4.41 47.81
CA GLN A 60 11.77 3.09 47.20
C GLN A 60 10.63 2.72 46.23
N ILE A 61 9.37 3.00 46.57
CA ILE A 61 8.22 2.80 45.68
C ILE A 61 8.34 3.68 44.43
N ALA A 62 8.70 4.95 44.60
CA ALA A 62 8.90 5.87 43.48
C ALA A 62 10.03 5.42 42.55
N THR A 63 11.15 4.93 43.11
CA THR A 63 12.25 4.35 42.34
C THR A 63 11.82 3.10 41.57
N ALA A 64 11.09 2.17 42.20
CA ALA A 64 10.57 0.98 41.51
C ALA A 64 9.60 1.36 40.37
N ALA A 65 8.71 2.32 40.60
CA ALA A 65 7.81 2.83 39.57
C ALA A 65 8.59 3.49 38.42
N ALA A 66 9.62 4.30 38.73
CA ALA A 66 10.47 4.92 37.72
C ALA A 66 11.20 3.89 36.85
N PHE A 67 11.68 2.79 37.43
CA PHE A 67 12.28 1.68 36.67
C PHE A 67 11.25 0.99 35.76
N ILE A 68 10.04 0.70 36.26
CA ILE A 68 8.97 0.12 35.45
C ILE A 68 8.62 1.04 34.28
N PHE A 69 8.48 2.35 34.54
CA PHE A 69 8.23 3.34 33.49
C PHE A 69 9.39 3.45 32.49
N ALA A 70 10.64 3.39 32.95
CA ALA A 70 11.81 3.41 32.08
C ALA A 70 11.84 2.18 31.15
N VAL A 71 11.56 0.98 31.68
CA VAL A 71 11.46 -0.25 30.87
C VAL A 71 10.32 -0.18 29.87
N TYR A 72 9.15 0.31 30.29
CA TYR A 72 8.01 0.53 29.40
C TYR A 72 8.35 1.52 28.27
N GLN A 73 9.00 2.65 28.61
CA GLN A 73 9.40 3.66 27.64
C GLN A 73 10.48 3.14 26.67
N TYR A 74 11.42 2.35 27.16
CA TYR A 74 12.44 1.70 26.32
C TYR A 74 11.79 0.79 25.27
N ARG A 75 10.88 -0.10 25.68
CA ARG A 75 10.15 -0.98 24.74
C ARG A 75 9.36 -0.16 23.72
N LYS A 76 8.61 0.83 24.19
CA LYS A 76 7.80 1.71 23.32
C LYS A 76 8.66 2.51 22.33
N ASN A 77 9.84 2.96 22.74
CA ASN A 77 10.77 3.65 21.85
C ASN A 77 11.34 2.70 20.80
N GLY A 78 11.68 1.47 21.17
CA GLY A 78 12.12 0.44 20.21
C GLY A 78 11.06 0.12 19.15
N ASP A 79 9.81 -0.03 19.55
CA ASP A 79 8.69 -0.25 18.60
C ASP A 79 8.53 0.94 17.65
N LYS A 80 8.62 2.16 18.16
CA LYS A 80 8.53 3.37 17.34
C LYS A 80 9.69 3.47 16.34
N GLU A 81 10.91 3.16 16.76
CA GLU A 81 12.09 3.15 15.90
C GLU A 81 11.96 2.10 14.79
N ARG A 82 11.53 0.89 15.14
CA ARG A 82 11.21 -0.17 14.17
C ARG A 82 10.18 0.30 13.14
N GLN A 83 9.08 0.92 13.59
CA GLN A 83 8.04 1.44 12.69
C GLN A 83 8.57 2.55 11.77
N ASN A 84 9.47 3.41 12.24
CA ASN A 84 10.12 4.42 11.40
C ASN A 84 10.96 3.76 10.29
N ILE A 85 11.75 2.73 10.63
CA ILE A 85 12.60 2.01 9.67
C ILE A 85 11.75 1.31 8.61
N ILE A 86 10.73 0.56 9.01
CA ILE A 86 9.81 -0.14 8.08
C ILE A 86 9.15 0.88 7.15
N ALA A 87 8.66 2.00 7.70
CA ALA A 87 8.02 3.03 6.91
C ALA A 87 8.99 3.74 5.94
N ALA A 88 10.25 3.91 6.33
CA ALA A 88 11.28 4.48 5.46
C ALA A 88 11.61 3.54 4.30
N GLU A 89 11.76 2.24 4.58
CA GLU A 89 12.05 1.24 3.56
C GLU A 89 10.88 1.07 2.58
N ALA A 90 9.64 1.03 3.07
CA ALA A 90 8.46 0.99 2.20
C ALA A 90 8.39 2.21 1.27
N LYS A 91 8.70 3.41 1.77
CA LYS A 91 8.79 4.62 0.93
C LYS A 91 9.89 4.50 -0.12
N LEU A 92 11.06 3.98 0.25
CA LEU A 92 12.16 3.75 -0.68
C LEU A 92 11.76 2.80 -1.81
N LEU A 93 11.06 1.70 -1.49
CA LEU A 93 10.51 0.79 -2.49
C LEU A 93 9.52 1.48 -3.42
N THR A 94 8.61 2.32 -2.92
CA THR A 94 7.69 3.09 -3.79
C THR A 94 8.44 4.03 -4.73
N THR A 95 9.52 4.68 -4.27
CA THR A 95 10.37 5.52 -5.11
C THR A 95 11.11 4.70 -6.17
N ARG A 96 11.57 3.50 -5.82
CA ARG A 96 12.20 2.58 -6.77
C ARG A 96 11.20 2.12 -7.84
N MET A 97 9.98 1.77 -7.46
CA MET A 97 8.90 1.43 -8.40
C MET A 97 8.57 2.59 -9.33
N ALA A 98 8.46 3.82 -8.81
CA ALA A 98 8.25 5.01 -9.62
C ALA A 98 9.38 5.21 -10.64
N THR A 99 10.64 5.01 -10.22
CA THR A 99 11.81 5.10 -11.11
C THR A 99 11.79 4.05 -12.21
N VAL A 100 11.40 2.81 -11.88
CA VAL A 100 11.28 1.72 -12.87
C VAL A 100 10.15 2.02 -13.87
N ALA A 101 9.01 2.52 -13.39
CA ALA A 101 7.91 2.93 -14.24
C ALA A 101 8.30 4.09 -15.17
N ASP A 102 8.94 5.14 -14.65
CA ASP A 102 9.36 6.28 -15.46
C ASP A 102 10.36 5.89 -16.55
N LYS A 103 11.34 5.02 -16.23
CA LYS A 103 12.26 4.48 -17.24
C LYS A 103 11.55 3.69 -18.33
N SER A 104 10.55 2.90 -17.96
CA SER A 104 9.80 2.07 -18.91
C SER A 104 8.90 2.92 -19.80
N LYS A 105 8.34 3.99 -19.25
CA LYS A 105 7.56 4.99 -19.99
C LYS A 105 8.38 5.68 -21.08
N GLU A 106 9.68 5.90 -20.84
CA GLU A 106 10.59 6.51 -21.82
C GLU A 106 10.98 5.54 -22.95
N ASN A 107 10.79 4.22 -22.75
CA ASN A 107 11.09 3.22 -23.76
C ASN A 107 9.95 3.10 -24.78
N THR A 108 10.14 3.67 -25.97
CA THR A 108 9.20 3.54 -27.09
C THR A 108 9.48 2.33 -28.00
N LYS A 109 10.62 1.66 -27.80
CA LYS A 109 11.07 0.49 -28.58
C LYS A 109 11.17 -0.74 -27.68
N TYR A 110 10.06 -1.14 -27.10
CA TYR A 110 9.99 -2.34 -26.26
C TYR A 110 9.61 -3.58 -27.06
N THR A 111 10.08 -4.72 -26.55
CA THR A 111 9.72 -6.08 -26.95
C THR A 111 8.83 -6.72 -25.87
N ILE A 112 8.41 -7.96 -26.09
CA ILE A 112 7.70 -8.75 -25.08
C ILE A 112 8.62 -9.03 -23.88
N GLU A 113 9.90 -9.27 -24.11
CA GLU A 113 10.90 -9.51 -23.07
C GLU A 113 11.03 -8.29 -22.15
N ASP A 114 11.11 -7.08 -22.72
CA ASP A 114 11.14 -5.84 -21.93
C ASP A 114 9.90 -5.67 -21.06
N ILE A 115 8.71 -6.03 -21.57
CA ILE A 115 7.46 -5.96 -20.80
C ILE A 115 7.46 -7.02 -19.69
N ASN A 116 7.91 -8.24 -19.97
CA ASN A 116 8.02 -9.30 -18.98
C ASN A 116 9.01 -8.93 -17.86
N ASP A 117 10.18 -8.39 -18.21
CA ASP A 117 11.17 -7.92 -17.24
C ASP A 117 10.62 -6.80 -16.37
N PHE A 118 9.90 -5.86 -16.97
CA PHE A 118 9.20 -4.81 -16.24
C PHE A 118 8.17 -5.38 -15.26
N ILE A 119 7.31 -6.28 -15.73
CA ILE A 119 6.26 -6.93 -14.92
C ILE A 119 6.89 -7.72 -13.77
N ALA A 120 7.93 -8.50 -14.03
CA ALA A 120 8.62 -9.32 -13.03
C ALA A 120 9.28 -8.43 -11.96
N LEU A 121 10.01 -7.39 -12.38
CA LEU A 121 10.65 -6.45 -11.48
C LEU A 121 9.63 -5.70 -10.61
N MET A 122 8.56 -5.19 -11.22
CA MET A 122 7.49 -4.50 -10.49
C MET A 122 6.77 -5.45 -9.52
N SER A 123 6.53 -6.71 -9.90
CA SER A 123 5.90 -7.71 -9.03
C SER A 123 6.77 -8.04 -7.81
N ASN A 124 8.08 -8.20 -8.00
CA ASN A 124 9.02 -8.41 -6.89
C ASN A 124 9.02 -7.23 -5.93
N LEU A 125 9.11 -6.00 -6.47
CA LEU A 125 9.04 -4.78 -5.66
C LEU A 125 7.69 -4.65 -4.93
N GLY A 126 6.58 -5.00 -5.60
CA GLY A 126 5.24 -5.04 -5.00
C GLY A 126 5.15 -6.04 -3.84
N THR A 127 5.72 -7.23 -4.01
CA THR A 127 5.77 -8.27 -2.97
C THR A 127 6.50 -7.76 -1.72
N ASP A 128 7.72 -7.23 -1.90
CA ASP A 128 8.53 -6.69 -0.81
C ASP A 128 7.81 -5.52 -0.11
N PHE A 129 7.18 -4.64 -0.89
CA PHE A 129 6.42 -3.53 -0.36
C PHE A 129 5.23 -3.97 0.48
N MET A 130 4.43 -4.93 0.01
CA MET A 130 3.26 -5.42 0.74
C MET A 130 3.66 -6.02 2.09
N ALA A 131 4.74 -6.81 2.13
CA ALA A 131 5.26 -7.37 3.37
C ALA A 131 5.63 -6.27 4.39
N LEU A 132 6.27 -5.18 3.94
CA LEU A 132 6.59 -4.05 4.82
C LEU A 132 5.35 -3.26 5.23
N TYR A 133 4.41 -3.04 4.31
CA TYR A 133 3.20 -2.28 4.55
C TYR A 133 2.28 -2.97 5.56
N GLU A 134 2.13 -4.28 5.47
CA GLU A 134 1.40 -5.10 6.43
C GLU A 134 2.04 -5.10 7.82
N ALA A 135 3.38 -5.05 7.88
CA ALA A 135 4.14 -4.96 9.13
C ALA A 135 4.02 -3.60 9.85
N LEU A 136 3.45 -2.58 9.19
CA LEU A 136 3.17 -1.29 9.82
C LEU A 136 1.95 -1.40 10.74
N THR A 137 2.12 -0.93 11.97
CA THR A 137 1.03 -0.84 12.97
C THR A 137 0.70 0.61 13.31
N ASP A 138 1.57 1.56 12.95
CA ASP A 138 1.34 2.99 13.18
C ASP A 138 0.51 3.60 12.03
N ASP A 139 -0.66 4.16 12.37
CA ASP A 139 -1.61 4.73 11.41
C ASP A 139 -1.03 5.91 10.61
N ILE A 140 -0.15 6.71 11.22
CA ILE A 140 0.47 7.85 10.53
C ILE A 140 1.47 7.34 9.50
N HIS A 141 2.29 6.36 9.85
CA HIS A 141 3.19 5.72 8.90
C HIS A 141 2.43 5.03 7.76
N LYS A 142 1.37 4.28 8.06
CA LYS A 142 0.50 3.70 7.03
C LYS A 142 -0.05 4.78 6.10
N ALA A 143 -0.63 5.85 6.64
CA ALA A 143 -1.15 6.95 5.83
C ALA A 143 -0.08 7.60 4.92
N MET A 144 1.12 7.83 5.44
CA MET A 144 2.23 8.37 4.64
C MET A 144 2.65 7.42 3.51
N VAL A 145 2.71 6.12 3.79
CA VAL A 145 3.09 5.10 2.81
C VAL A 145 1.98 4.96 1.75
N ARG A 146 0.70 4.96 2.13
CA ARG A 146 -0.44 5.01 1.20
C ARG A 146 -0.33 6.16 0.22
N MET A 147 -0.06 7.38 0.71
CA MET A 147 0.07 8.55 -0.16
C MET A 147 1.19 8.37 -1.21
N ARG A 148 2.32 7.77 -0.82
CA ARG A 148 3.43 7.48 -1.74
C ARG A 148 3.09 6.37 -2.73
N TRP A 149 2.38 5.35 -2.30
CA TRP A 149 1.88 4.30 -3.17
C TRP A 149 0.90 4.83 -4.21
N GLN A 150 -0.07 5.65 -3.79
CA GLN A 150 -1.04 6.28 -4.67
C GLN A 150 -0.34 7.19 -5.69
N ASP A 151 0.63 8.00 -5.24
CA ASP A 151 1.46 8.84 -6.12
C ASP A 151 2.21 7.98 -7.16
N MET A 152 2.93 6.95 -6.72
CA MET A 152 3.61 5.98 -7.58
C MET A 152 2.64 5.36 -8.60
N HIS A 153 1.47 4.90 -8.15
CA HIS A 153 0.50 4.22 -9.00
C HIS A 153 -0.08 5.15 -10.08
N TYR A 154 -0.64 6.31 -9.69
CA TYR A 154 -1.34 7.19 -10.63
C TYR A 154 -0.41 8.06 -11.47
N ASN A 155 0.71 8.52 -10.91
CA ASN A 155 1.58 9.48 -11.59
C ASN A 155 2.72 8.85 -12.37
N HIS A 156 3.09 7.60 -12.06
CA HIS A 156 4.22 6.91 -12.68
C HIS A 156 3.77 5.61 -13.37
N LEU A 157 3.29 4.63 -12.60
CA LEU A 157 2.95 3.30 -13.12
C LEU A 157 1.87 3.35 -14.20
N SER A 158 0.76 4.03 -13.92
CA SER A 158 -0.35 4.21 -14.88
C SER A 158 0.12 4.81 -16.20
N LYS A 159 1.03 5.79 -16.15
CA LYS A 159 1.56 6.42 -17.36
C LYS A 159 2.49 5.50 -18.15
N ALA A 160 3.29 4.68 -17.46
CA ALA A 160 4.14 3.69 -18.11
C ALA A 160 3.31 2.61 -18.82
N LEU A 161 2.28 2.09 -18.14
CA LEU A 161 1.40 1.06 -18.69
C LEU A 161 0.57 1.54 -19.88
N GLN A 162 0.24 2.83 -19.95
CA GLN A 162 -0.43 3.43 -21.11
C GLN A 162 0.47 3.57 -22.34
N VAL A 163 1.81 3.50 -22.19
CA VAL A 163 2.75 3.46 -23.33
C VAL A 163 2.76 2.08 -23.98
N PHE A 164 2.48 1.03 -23.21
CA PHE A 164 2.37 -0.33 -23.74
C PHE A 164 1.06 -0.50 -24.51
N THR A 165 1.14 -0.34 -25.83
CA THR A 165 0.04 -0.46 -26.79
C THR A 165 0.30 -1.56 -27.81
N ILE A 166 -0.77 -2.11 -28.36
CA ILE A 166 -0.66 -3.17 -29.35
C ILE A 166 -0.01 -2.67 -30.65
N ASP A 167 -0.20 -1.40 -31.05
CA ASP A 167 0.42 -0.84 -32.26
C ASP A 167 1.93 -0.77 -32.15
N GLN A 168 2.43 -0.24 -31.04
CA GLN A 168 3.88 -0.13 -30.82
C GLN A 168 4.51 -1.52 -30.71
N LEU A 169 3.85 -2.48 -30.05
CA LEU A 169 4.32 -3.85 -30.01
C LEU A 169 4.45 -4.45 -31.43
N PHE A 170 3.45 -4.25 -32.28
CA PHE A 170 3.47 -4.73 -33.67
C PHE A 170 4.56 -4.05 -34.50
N GLU A 171 4.74 -2.74 -34.32
CA GLU A 171 5.80 -1.98 -35.00
C GLU A 171 7.20 -2.44 -34.59
N ASN A 172 7.43 -2.59 -33.29
CA ASN A 172 8.74 -2.98 -32.74
C ASN A 172 9.12 -4.42 -33.13
N LEU A 173 8.15 -5.31 -33.25
CA LEU A 173 8.35 -6.71 -33.66
C LEU A 173 8.28 -6.91 -35.19
N SER A 174 8.08 -5.84 -35.97
CA SER A 174 7.92 -5.90 -37.44
C SER A 174 6.88 -6.93 -37.90
N LEU A 175 5.76 -7.01 -37.18
CA LEU A 175 4.71 -7.98 -37.44
C LEU A 175 3.83 -7.55 -38.60
N GLU A 176 3.33 -8.53 -39.35
CA GLU A 176 2.41 -8.29 -40.45
C GLU A 176 1.10 -7.69 -39.92
N LYS A 177 0.74 -6.51 -40.43
CA LYS A 177 -0.45 -5.74 -40.02
C LYS A 177 -1.71 -6.08 -40.84
N ASP A 178 -1.57 -6.87 -41.90
CA ASP A 178 -2.68 -7.34 -42.71
C ASP A 178 -2.77 -8.86 -42.61
N PHE A 179 -3.90 -9.38 -42.13
CA PHE A 179 -4.10 -10.83 -42.05
C PHE A 179 -5.51 -11.21 -42.54
N ARG A 180 -5.57 -11.98 -43.63
CA ARG A 180 -6.83 -12.56 -44.18
C ARG A 180 -7.98 -11.56 -44.41
N GLY A 181 -7.68 -10.37 -44.93
CA GLY A 181 -8.69 -9.33 -45.19
C GLY A 181 -9.09 -8.51 -43.96
N TYR A 182 -8.56 -8.85 -42.78
CA TYR A 182 -8.57 -7.99 -41.61
C TYR A 182 -7.39 -7.04 -41.68
N SER A 183 -7.66 -5.74 -41.74
CA SER A 183 -6.61 -4.73 -41.63
C SER A 183 -6.57 -4.23 -40.20
N PHE A 184 -5.40 -4.37 -39.57
CA PHE A 184 -5.09 -3.80 -38.25
C PHE A 184 -5.57 -2.35 -38.13
N TYR A 185 -5.45 -1.57 -39.20
CA TYR A 185 -5.89 -0.19 -39.28
C TYR A 185 -7.42 -0.01 -39.27
N ASN A 186 -8.17 -0.88 -39.96
CA ASN A 186 -9.64 -0.80 -40.00
C ASN A 186 -10.27 -1.08 -38.62
N SER A 187 -9.58 -1.87 -37.81
CA SER A 187 -10.03 -2.28 -36.48
C SER A 187 -10.17 -1.11 -35.51
N ARG A 188 -9.31 -0.08 -35.63
CA ARG A 188 -9.43 1.15 -34.83
C ARG A 188 -10.74 1.92 -35.09
N PHE A 189 -11.31 1.77 -36.28
CA PHE A 189 -12.54 2.45 -36.69
C PHE A 189 -13.79 1.58 -36.51
N ASP A 190 -13.65 0.38 -35.98
CA ASP A 190 -14.77 -0.52 -35.80
C ASP A 190 -15.79 0.04 -34.80
N HIS A 191 -17.08 -0.09 -35.12
CA HIS A 191 -18.15 0.40 -34.26
C HIS A 191 -18.16 -0.26 -32.88
N SER A 192 -17.79 -1.54 -32.77
CA SER A 192 -17.68 -2.27 -31.50
C SER A 192 -16.61 -1.70 -30.55
N ILE A 193 -15.63 -0.98 -31.08
CA ILE A 193 -14.58 -0.28 -30.31
C ILE A 193 -14.95 1.18 -30.11
N THR A 194 -15.31 1.90 -31.18
CA THR A 194 -15.58 3.35 -31.14
C THR A 194 -16.83 3.70 -30.34
N SER A 195 -17.81 2.78 -30.21
CA SER A 195 -18.97 2.95 -29.34
C SER A 195 -18.65 2.84 -27.83
N LYS A 196 -17.47 2.34 -27.45
CA LYS A 196 -17.05 2.22 -26.06
C LYS A 196 -16.56 3.55 -25.51
N HIS A 197 -16.66 3.73 -24.20
CA HIS A 197 -16.12 4.90 -23.52
C HIS A 197 -14.62 5.05 -23.82
N LYS A 198 -14.16 6.27 -24.10
CA LYS A 198 -12.80 6.57 -24.60
C LYS A 198 -11.69 5.86 -23.83
N ILE A 199 -11.82 5.79 -22.50
CA ILE A 199 -10.84 5.17 -21.61
C ILE A 199 -10.63 3.66 -21.85
N PHE A 200 -11.61 2.96 -22.42
CA PHE A 200 -11.55 1.51 -22.67
C PHE A 200 -11.32 1.17 -24.14
N GLN A 201 -11.31 2.15 -25.04
CA GLN A 201 -11.20 1.90 -26.49
C GLN A 201 -9.91 1.15 -26.85
N GLU A 202 -8.78 1.54 -26.24
CA GLU A 202 -7.48 0.90 -26.47
C GLU A 202 -7.47 -0.57 -26.05
N TYR A 203 -8.17 -0.90 -24.96
CA TYR A 203 -8.26 -2.27 -24.47
C TYR A 203 -9.11 -3.13 -25.42
N PHE A 204 -10.28 -2.63 -25.84
CA PHE A 204 -11.12 -3.36 -26.80
C PHE A 204 -10.43 -3.51 -28.16
N PHE A 205 -9.68 -2.50 -28.59
CA PHE A 205 -8.84 -2.58 -29.78
C PHE A 205 -7.76 -3.67 -29.65
N SER A 206 -6.98 -3.64 -28.58
CA SER A 206 -5.94 -4.65 -28.29
C SER A 206 -6.53 -6.06 -28.23
N LEU A 207 -7.66 -6.24 -27.56
CA LEU A 207 -8.34 -7.54 -27.44
C LEU A 207 -8.82 -8.04 -28.81
N LYS A 208 -9.39 -7.15 -29.63
CA LYS A 208 -9.87 -7.50 -30.96
C LYS A 208 -8.73 -7.94 -31.88
N VAL A 209 -7.65 -7.15 -31.93
CA VAL A 209 -6.43 -7.47 -32.69
C VAL A 209 -5.88 -8.82 -32.26
N LEU A 210 -5.72 -9.04 -30.96
CA LEU A 210 -5.22 -10.30 -30.44
C LEU A 210 -6.13 -11.48 -30.82
N ASN A 211 -7.45 -11.32 -30.79
CA ASN A 211 -8.39 -12.42 -31.11
C ASN A 211 -8.49 -12.74 -32.61
N GLU A 212 -8.37 -11.74 -33.48
CA GLU A 212 -8.62 -11.92 -34.91
C GLU A 212 -7.34 -12.18 -35.73
N MET A 213 -6.18 -11.74 -35.24
CA MET A 213 -4.91 -11.98 -35.91
C MET A 213 -4.27 -13.30 -35.43
N SER A 214 -3.78 -14.10 -36.38
CA SER A 214 -3.06 -15.36 -36.09
C SER A 214 -1.85 -15.15 -35.20
N ILE A 215 -1.13 -14.04 -35.39
CA ILE A 215 0.04 -13.69 -34.57
C ILE A 215 -0.32 -13.48 -33.10
N GLY A 216 -1.58 -13.13 -32.81
CA GLY A 216 -2.06 -13.03 -31.44
C GLY A 216 -2.01 -14.37 -30.70
N GLU A 217 -2.11 -15.52 -31.39
CA GLU A 217 -1.95 -16.84 -30.78
C GLU A 217 -0.49 -17.13 -30.42
N GLU A 218 0.46 -16.58 -31.18
CA GLU A 218 1.89 -16.75 -30.94
C GLU A 218 2.41 -15.84 -29.81
N ILE A 219 1.87 -14.61 -29.73
CA ILE A 219 2.34 -13.59 -28.78
C ILE A 219 1.76 -13.81 -27.38
N THR A 220 0.48 -14.15 -27.28
CA THR A 220 -0.23 -14.23 -25.99
C THR A 220 0.44 -15.18 -24.97
N PRO A 221 0.93 -16.37 -25.36
CA PRO A 221 1.62 -17.27 -24.42
C PRO A 221 2.97 -16.78 -23.94
N LYS A 222 3.61 -15.83 -24.65
CA LYS A 222 4.94 -15.30 -24.30
C LYS A 222 4.90 -14.28 -23.16
N PHE A 223 3.72 -13.82 -22.75
CA PHE A 223 3.57 -12.92 -21.62
C PHE A 223 3.47 -13.69 -20.30
N GLU A 224 4.38 -13.39 -19.39
CA GLU A 224 4.55 -14.10 -18.12
C GLU A 224 4.30 -13.18 -16.92
N GLY A 225 4.03 -13.76 -15.74
CA GLY A 225 3.96 -13.01 -14.47
C GLY A 225 2.76 -12.06 -14.28
N LEU A 226 1.85 -11.96 -15.26
CA LEU A 226 0.71 -11.02 -15.23
C LEU A 226 -0.19 -11.16 -14.00
N LEU A 227 -0.40 -12.39 -13.50
CA LEU A 227 -1.25 -12.65 -12.35
C LEU A 227 -0.72 -11.99 -11.07
N LEU A 228 0.59 -12.13 -10.83
CA LEU A 228 1.22 -11.60 -9.62
C LEU A 228 1.23 -10.07 -9.65
N PHE A 229 1.54 -9.50 -10.82
CA PHE A 229 1.49 -8.07 -11.06
C PHE A 229 0.09 -7.49 -10.81
N GLU A 230 -0.95 -8.09 -11.39
CA GLU A 230 -2.31 -7.62 -11.14
C GLU A 230 -2.70 -7.71 -9.66
N THR A 231 -2.30 -8.80 -8.98
CA THR A 231 -2.59 -8.99 -7.56
C THR A 231 -2.10 -7.80 -6.73
N TYR A 232 -0.86 -7.36 -6.93
CA TYR A 232 -0.30 -6.29 -6.10
C TYR A 232 -0.70 -4.87 -6.53
N PHE A 233 -1.04 -4.65 -7.79
CA PHE A 233 -1.30 -3.31 -8.30
C PHE A 233 -2.76 -3.01 -8.62
N PHE A 234 -3.61 -4.02 -8.80
CA PHE A 234 -4.99 -3.84 -9.29
C PHE A 234 -6.05 -4.67 -8.56
N ASP A 235 -5.67 -5.73 -7.84
CA ASP A 235 -6.65 -6.54 -7.10
C ASP A 235 -7.26 -5.72 -5.95
N ALA A 236 -8.59 -5.71 -5.90
CA ALA A 236 -9.32 -4.90 -4.94
C ALA A 236 -9.07 -5.33 -3.50
N LYS A 237 -8.74 -6.60 -3.22
CA LYS A 237 -8.48 -7.06 -1.85
C LYS A 237 -7.15 -6.52 -1.35
N GLU A 238 -6.11 -6.64 -2.17
CA GLU A 238 -4.75 -6.21 -1.83
C GLU A 238 -4.62 -4.68 -1.81
N THR A 239 -5.27 -4.01 -2.76
CA THR A 239 -5.12 -2.55 -2.96
C THR A 239 -6.12 -1.69 -2.17
N ASN A 240 -7.15 -2.27 -1.54
CA ASN A 240 -8.21 -1.50 -0.87
C ASN A 240 -7.67 -0.51 0.17
N ASP A 241 -6.80 -0.99 1.06
CA ASP A 241 -6.23 -0.13 2.11
C ASP A 241 -5.27 0.91 1.52
N LEU A 242 -4.54 0.54 0.47
CA LEU A 242 -3.62 1.43 -0.25
C LEU A 242 -4.35 2.54 -1.01
N MET A 243 -5.55 2.28 -1.50
CA MET A 243 -6.40 3.24 -2.21
C MET A 243 -7.39 3.97 -1.30
N TYR A 244 -7.30 3.76 0.03
CA TYR A 244 -8.20 4.39 0.99
C TYR A 244 -8.22 5.92 0.83
N GLY A 245 -9.42 6.50 0.75
CA GLY A 245 -9.64 7.93 0.55
C GLY A 245 -9.72 8.38 -0.91
N LEU A 246 -9.43 7.50 -1.87
CA LEU A 246 -9.70 7.70 -3.29
C LEU A 246 -10.94 6.88 -3.69
N LEU A 247 -11.88 7.49 -4.42
CA LEU A 247 -13.12 6.82 -4.86
C LEU A 247 -12.92 5.87 -6.06
N SER A 248 -11.67 5.54 -6.42
CA SER A 248 -11.36 4.75 -7.62
C SER A 248 -11.04 3.31 -7.25
N GLN A 249 -11.92 2.40 -7.69
CA GLN A 249 -11.50 1.04 -7.99
C GLN A 249 -10.51 1.10 -9.16
N LEU A 250 -9.39 0.43 -9.02
CA LEU A 250 -8.37 0.35 -10.06
C LEU A 250 -8.86 -0.61 -11.15
N ASP A 251 -9.08 -0.09 -12.35
CA ASP A 251 -9.48 -0.91 -13.49
C ASP A 251 -8.28 -1.12 -14.42
N LEU A 252 -7.76 -2.35 -14.43
CA LEU A 252 -6.64 -2.76 -15.28
C LEU A 252 -6.92 -2.45 -16.76
N ARG A 253 -8.17 -2.52 -17.22
CA ARG A 253 -8.54 -2.24 -18.62
C ARG A 253 -8.35 -0.78 -19.00
N ALA A 254 -8.51 0.13 -18.03
CA ALA A 254 -8.32 1.56 -18.23
C ALA A 254 -6.85 1.98 -18.06
N THR A 255 -6.11 1.30 -17.19
CA THR A 255 -4.73 1.68 -16.81
C THR A 255 -3.66 0.95 -17.63
N ALA A 256 -3.88 -0.32 -17.96
CA ALA A 256 -2.95 -1.18 -18.69
C ALA A 256 -3.66 -1.96 -19.81
N PRO A 257 -4.15 -1.27 -20.86
CA PRO A 257 -5.05 -1.85 -21.85
C PRO A 257 -4.50 -3.12 -22.54
N LEU A 258 -3.22 -3.10 -22.94
CA LEU A 258 -2.55 -4.24 -23.57
C LEU A 258 -2.48 -5.45 -22.63
N LEU A 259 -2.03 -5.24 -21.39
CA LEU A 259 -1.89 -6.32 -20.40
C LEU A 259 -3.25 -6.93 -20.05
N ALA A 260 -4.29 -6.09 -19.93
CA ALA A 260 -5.66 -6.55 -19.69
C ALA A 260 -6.17 -7.44 -20.83
N ALA A 261 -5.93 -7.04 -22.08
CA ALA A 261 -6.34 -7.80 -23.26
C ALA A 261 -5.62 -9.16 -23.36
N ILE A 262 -4.30 -9.17 -23.12
CA ILE A 262 -3.49 -10.41 -23.10
C ILE A 262 -4.02 -11.36 -22.02
N LYS A 263 -4.23 -10.86 -20.80
CA LYS A 263 -4.74 -11.66 -19.68
C LYS A 263 -6.10 -12.27 -20.02
N GLU A 264 -7.00 -11.50 -20.60
CA GLU A 264 -8.32 -12.00 -20.98
C GLU A 264 -8.22 -13.11 -22.02
N LYS A 265 -7.37 -12.94 -23.04
CA LYS A 265 -7.11 -13.99 -24.02
C LYS A 265 -6.49 -15.23 -23.37
N GLN A 266 -5.55 -15.09 -22.45
CA GLN A 266 -4.98 -16.21 -21.68
C GLN A 266 -6.02 -16.98 -20.86
N LYS A 267 -7.03 -16.30 -20.29
CA LYS A 267 -8.13 -16.98 -19.58
C LYS A 267 -8.94 -17.89 -20.49
N VAL A 268 -9.14 -17.50 -21.75
CA VAL A 268 -9.88 -18.31 -22.73
C VAL A 268 -9.13 -19.60 -23.08
N TYR A 269 -7.80 -19.55 -23.22
CA TYR A 269 -6.97 -20.76 -23.44
C TYR A 269 -6.96 -21.72 -22.24
N ASN A 270 -7.08 -21.22 -21.02
CA ASN A 270 -7.00 -22.01 -19.80
C ASN A 270 -8.35 -22.57 -19.32
N MET A 271 -9.45 -22.36 -20.05
CA MET A 271 -10.71 -23.06 -19.76
C MET A 271 -10.67 -24.48 -20.34
N PRO A 272 -10.91 -25.54 -19.54
CA PRO A 272 -11.06 -26.88 -20.11
C PRO A 272 -12.22 -26.86 -21.08
N ASN A 273 -11.98 -27.27 -22.33
CA ASN A 273 -13.02 -27.51 -23.33
C ASN A 273 -14.11 -28.37 -22.68
N LYS A 274 -15.25 -27.78 -22.32
CA LYS A 274 -16.43 -28.56 -21.96
C LYS A 274 -16.75 -29.42 -23.18
N PRO A 275 -16.84 -30.75 -23.04
CA PRO A 275 -17.21 -31.60 -24.17
C PRO A 275 -18.58 -31.13 -24.65
N ILE A 276 -18.65 -30.77 -25.93
CA ILE A 276 -19.90 -30.51 -26.64
C ILE A 276 -20.70 -31.81 -26.51
N LYS A 277 -21.73 -31.80 -25.66
CA LYS A 277 -22.76 -32.83 -25.73
C LYS A 277 -23.45 -32.64 -27.07
N ARG A 278 -23.17 -33.55 -28.00
CA ARG A 278 -24.04 -33.78 -29.15
C ARG A 278 -25.26 -34.50 -28.60
N ASP A 279 -26.37 -33.79 -28.54
CA ASP A 279 -27.70 -34.40 -28.53
C ASP A 279 -28.06 -34.82 -29.96
#